data_AF-A0A537VRB6-F1
#
_entry.id   AF-A0A537VRB6-F1
#
_cell.length_a   1.000
_cell.length_b   1.000
_cell.length_c   1.000
_cell.angle_alpha   90.00
_cell.angle_beta   90.00
_cell.angle_gamma   90.00
#
_symmetry.space_group_name_H-M   'P 1'
#
loop_
_entity.id
_entity.type
_entity.pdbx_description
1 polymer ?
#
loop_
_entity_poly.entity_id
_entity_poly.type
_entity_poly.pdbx_seq_one_letter_code
_entity_poly.pdbx_strand_id
1 'polypeptide(L)'
;HVTGLFKDRLDEIAAKGEIEATLAGRQFRISRGFVDDLAEHKLVDRIANLRKALLIFHSPTDEIVGIDNASRIFAAAKHPKSFVSLAGADHLLSRRSDAAYVADVIRAWAERYLDMPQLAAQPPHDPNTVVVRETGQGRFQQAITVRAHHFLADEPVDVGGLDSGPGPYDLVLAGLGACTSMTLRLYAERKALPLERVTVELRHGRIHAADCEDCETKEGMIDRIERAITLRGALDAEQRRRLLEIADKCPVHRTLTSEVDIRTVERPEADDRGTRGG
;
A
#
# COMPACT_ATOMS: atom_id res chain seq x y z
N HIS A 1 30.89 -3.89 24.86
CA HIS A 1 31.38 -4.06 23.48
C HIS A 1 31.30 -2.75 22.69
N VAL A 2 30.18 -2.02 22.71
CA VAL A 2 30.10 -0.62 22.20
C VAL A 2 31.06 0.32 22.94
N THR A 3 31.20 0.17 24.27
CA THR A 3 32.27 0.84 25.06
C THR A 3 33.68 0.46 24.61
N GLY A 4 33.84 -0.71 23.97
CA GLY A 4 35.09 -1.17 23.35
C GLY A 4 35.49 -0.38 22.12
N LEU A 5 34.51 0.12 21.34
CA LEU A 5 34.74 1.02 20.20
C LEU A 5 35.27 2.39 20.63
N PHE A 6 35.11 2.73 21.91
CA PHE A 6 35.53 3.99 22.49
C PHE A 6 36.64 3.83 23.54
N LYS A 7 37.19 2.62 23.72
CA LYS A 7 38.13 2.28 24.80
C LYS A 7 39.29 3.28 24.93
N ASP A 8 39.86 3.67 23.81
CA ASP A 8 41.02 4.58 23.76
C ASP A 8 40.64 6.06 23.97
N ARG A 9 39.34 6.36 24.11
CA ARG A 9 38.79 7.71 24.25
C ARG A 9 37.84 7.85 25.44
N LEU A 10 37.66 6.82 26.27
CA LEU A 10 36.83 6.86 27.47
C LEU A 10 37.36 7.90 28.48
N ASP A 11 38.68 8.01 28.63
CA ASP A 11 39.30 8.99 29.51
C ASP A 11 39.06 10.43 29.03
N GLU A 12 39.01 10.63 27.71
CA GLU A 12 38.73 11.93 27.10
C GLU A 12 37.25 12.34 27.26
N ILE A 13 36.31 11.39 27.17
CA ILE A 13 34.89 11.58 27.47
C ILE A 13 34.69 11.87 28.98
N ALA A 14 35.45 11.19 29.83
CA ALA A 14 35.47 11.39 31.28
C ALA A 14 36.08 12.74 31.70
N ALA A 15 36.87 13.39 30.84
CA ALA A 15 37.38 14.74 31.07
C ALA A 15 36.48 15.84 30.47
N LYS A 16 36.09 15.72 29.19
CA LYS A 16 35.43 16.80 28.43
C LYS A 16 33.89 16.76 28.48
N GLY A 17 33.32 15.65 28.93
CA GLY A 17 31.87 15.47 29.04
C GLY A 17 31.20 15.03 27.74
N GLU A 18 31.75 15.42 26.58
CA GLU A 18 31.30 14.99 25.25
C GLU A 18 32.49 14.91 24.27
N ILE A 19 32.37 14.07 23.24
CA ILE A 19 33.35 13.95 22.15
C ILE A 19 32.66 13.82 20.79
N GLU A 20 33.35 14.16 19.70
CA GLU A 20 32.98 13.72 18.36
C GLU A 20 33.66 12.40 18.01
N ALA A 21 32.90 11.43 17.52
CA ALA A 21 33.40 10.13 17.07
C ALA A 21 32.79 9.77 15.70
N THR A 22 33.56 9.07 14.87
CA THR A 22 33.07 8.58 13.57
C THR A 22 32.66 7.13 13.70
N LEU A 23 31.40 6.81 13.40
CA LEU A 23 30.87 5.45 13.38
C LEU A 23 30.36 5.15 11.97
N ALA A 24 30.91 4.10 11.34
CA ALA A 24 30.55 3.67 9.99
C ALA A 24 30.50 4.81 8.95
N GLY A 25 31.49 5.71 8.98
CA GLY A 25 31.63 6.83 8.03
C GLY A 25 30.80 8.08 8.36
N ARG A 26 30.05 8.12 9.46
CA ARG A 26 29.29 9.29 9.92
C ARG A 26 29.82 9.84 11.24
N GLN A 27 29.86 11.17 11.38
CA GLN A 27 30.27 11.84 12.61
C GLN A 27 29.10 11.95 13.59
N PHE A 28 29.34 11.60 14.86
CA PHE A 28 28.38 11.66 15.95
C PHE A 28 28.99 12.33 17.18
N ARG A 29 28.18 13.12 17.88
CA ARG A 29 28.54 13.66 19.20
C ARG A 29 28.09 12.68 20.29
N ILE A 30 29.05 12.20 21.10
CA ILE A 30 28.85 11.20 22.13
C ILE A 30 29.07 11.84 23.49
N SER A 31 28.05 11.82 24.34
CA SER A 31 28.12 12.36 25.70
C SER A 31 28.52 11.30 26.72
N ARG A 32 29.06 11.74 27.86
CA ARG A 32 29.32 10.87 29.02
C ARG A 32 28.06 10.16 29.49
N GLY A 33 26.92 10.85 29.53
CA GLY A 33 25.64 10.27 29.90
C GLY A 33 25.22 9.11 28.98
N PHE A 34 25.50 9.21 27.67
CA PHE A 34 25.28 8.11 26.73
C PHE A 34 26.18 6.90 27.02
N VAL A 35 27.46 7.12 27.33
CA VAL A 35 28.39 6.04 27.69
C VAL A 35 27.97 5.37 29.01
N ASP A 36 27.57 6.15 30.00
CA ASP A 36 27.09 5.67 31.30
C ASP A 36 25.80 4.86 31.19
N ASP A 37 24.94 5.18 30.22
CA ASP A 37 23.71 4.45 29.90
C ASP A 37 23.97 3.15 29.15
N LEU A 38 25.06 3.08 28.37
CA LEU A 38 25.54 1.87 27.70
C LEU A 38 26.28 0.90 28.63
N ALA A 39 26.44 1.23 29.91
CA ALA A 39 26.96 0.30 30.90
C ALA A 39 26.09 -0.97 30.92
N GLU A 40 26.73 -2.12 30.69
CA GLU A 40 26.07 -3.38 30.34
C GLU A 40 24.97 -3.80 31.33
N HIS A 41 25.20 -3.60 32.63
CA HIS A 41 24.23 -3.88 33.69
C HIS A 41 22.94 -3.04 33.56
N LYS A 42 23.06 -1.74 33.25
CA LYS A 42 21.89 -0.85 33.14
C LYS A 42 21.01 -1.19 31.95
N LEU A 43 21.61 -1.62 30.84
CA LEU A 43 20.86 -1.97 29.62
C LEU A 43 20.05 -3.26 29.81
N VAL A 44 20.67 -4.30 30.38
CA VAL A 44 20.00 -5.58 30.66
C VAL A 44 18.82 -5.38 31.62
N ASP A 45 19.01 -4.58 32.68
CA ASP A 45 17.94 -4.28 33.64
C ASP A 45 16.80 -3.47 33.00
N ARG A 46 17.10 -2.51 32.13
CA ARG A 46 16.08 -1.75 31.37
C ARG A 46 15.28 -2.67 30.46
N ILE A 47 15.93 -3.57 29.73
CA ILE A 47 15.28 -4.54 28.83
C ILE A 47 14.36 -5.49 29.62
N ALA A 48 14.84 -6.02 30.75
CA ALA A 48 14.07 -6.93 31.60
C ALA A 48 12.79 -6.29 32.17
N ASN A 49 12.78 -4.95 32.30
CA ASN A 49 11.68 -4.16 32.84
C ASN A 49 10.88 -3.39 31.79
N LEU A 50 11.16 -3.57 30.48
CA LEU A 50 10.54 -2.81 29.39
C LEU A 50 9.01 -3.00 29.32
N ARG A 51 8.49 -4.15 29.76
CA ARG A 51 7.04 -4.50 29.74
C ARG A 51 6.36 -4.26 28.38
N LYS A 52 7.09 -4.47 27.28
CA LYS A 52 6.60 -4.40 25.90
C LYS A 52 7.00 -5.65 25.13
N ALA A 53 6.26 -5.95 24.06
CA ALA A 53 6.68 -6.95 23.08
C ALA A 53 7.99 -6.50 22.43
N LEU A 54 8.95 -7.42 22.23
CA LEU A 54 10.26 -7.09 21.68
C LEU A 54 10.59 -7.94 20.45
N LEU A 55 10.91 -7.27 19.34
CA LEU A 55 11.43 -7.89 18.12
C LEU A 55 12.90 -7.50 17.95
N ILE A 56 13.76 -8.50 17.76
CA ILE A 56 15.20 -8.30 17.61
C ILE A 56 15.61 -8.82 16.24
N PHE A 57 16.27 -7.97 15.46
CA PHE A 57 16.95 -8.36 14.23
C PHE A 57 18.45 -8.33 14.46
N HIS A 58 19.16 -9.37 14.04
CA HIS A 58 20.62 -9.35 14.08
C HIS A 58 21.23 -10.26 13.02
N SER A 59 22.27 -9.78 12.35
CA SER A 59 23.04 -10.60 11.41
C SER A 59 24.08 -11.44 12.16
N PRO A 60 24.09 -12.78 12.01
CA PRO A 60 25.13 -13.64 12.59
C PRO A 60 26.53 -13.34 12.03
N THR A 61 26.59 -12.67 10.87
CA THR A 61 27.81 -12.30 10.16
C THR A 61 28.12 -10.80 10.27
N ASP A 62 27.53 -10.09 11.24
CA ASP A 62 27.85 -8.69 11.52
C ASP A 62 29.30 -8.57 12.05
N GLU A 63 30.14 -7.85 11.31
CA GLU A 63 31.56 -7.64 11.63
C GLU A 63 31.79 -6.51 12.66
N ILE A 64 30.79 -5.66 12.92
CA ILE A 64 30.88 -4.52 13.83
C ILE A 64 30.39 -4.90 15.23
N VAL A 65 29.24 -5.60 15.31
CA VAL A 65 28.64 -6.02 16.58
C VAL A 65 28.26 -7.50 16.50
N GLY A 66 28.99 -8.35 17.21
CA GLY A 66 28.75 -9.80 17.20
C GLY A 66 27.36 -10.20 17.74
N ILE A 67 26.90 -11.37 17.30
CA ILE A 67 25.57 -11.94 17.62
C ILE A 67 25.29 -12.09 19.12
N ASP A 68 26.34 -12.27 19.93
CA ASP A 68 26.23 -12.38 21.39
C ASP A 68 25.47 -11.20 22.02
N ASN A 69 25.54 -10.01 21.42
CA ASN A 69 24.80 -8.84 21.91
C ASN A 69 23.29 -9.06 21.77
N ALA A 70 22.85 -9.52 20.60
CA ALA A 70 21.44 -9.83 20.38
C ALA A 70 20.98 -11.02 21.23
N SER A 71 21.84 -12.03 21.41
CA SER A 71 21.56 -13.15 22.32
C SER A 71 21.35 -12.69 23.77
N ARG A 72 22.15 -11.74 24.26
CA ARG A 72 21.98 -11.15 25.61
C ARG A 72 20.69 -10.35 25.72
N ILE A 73 20.36 -9.52 24.74
CA ILE A 73 19.08 -8.76 24.71
C ILE A 73 17.91 -9.74 24.72
N PHE A 74 17.95 -10.78 23.89
CA PHE A 74 16.91 -11.80 23.83
C PHE A 74 16.76 -12.56 25.15
N ALA A 75 17.88 -12.93 25.80
CA ALA A 75 17.86 -13.59 27.10
C ALA A 75 17.26 -12.70 28.20
N ALA A 76 17.62 -11.42 28.23
CA ALA A 76 17.14 -10.45 29.21
C ALA A 76 15.65 -10.11 29.07
N ALA A 77 15.13 -10.09 27.85
CA ALA A 77 13.74 -9.73 27.57
C ALA A 77 12.74 -10.77 28.09
N LYS A 78 11.56 -10.31 28.52
CA LYS A 78 10.41 -11.17 28.87
C LYS A 78 9.52 -11.40 27.65
N HIS A 79 8.70 -12.44 27.67
CA HIS A 79 7.73 -12.69 26.59
C HIS A 79 6.59 -11.65 26.58
N PRO A 80 6.03 -11.33 25.40
CA PRO A 80 6.37 -11.88 24.09
C PRO A 80 7.64 -11.26 23.49
N LYS A 81 8.54 -12.12 22.98
CA LYS A 81 9.81 -11.73 22.34
C LYS A 81 10.08 -12.60 21.11
N SER A 82 10.69 -12.00 20.09
CA SER A 82 11.02 -12.65 18.82
C SER A 82 12.43 -12.27 18.38
N PHE A 83 13.13 -13.21 17.76
CA PHE A 83 14.46 -12.99 17.19
C PHE A 83 14.45 -13.44 15.73
N VAL A 84 14.94 -12.58 14.84
CA VAL A 84 15.04 -12.84 13.41
C VAL A 84 16.50 -12.67 13.00
N SER A 85 17.08 -13.75 12.47
CA SER A 85 18.45 -13.76 12.00
C SER A 85 18.54 -13.20 10.58
N LEU A 86 19.39 -12.20 10.38
CA LEU A 86 19.61 -11.55 9.09
C LEU A 86 20.93 -12.02 8.44
N ALA A 87 21.02 -13.31 8.14
CA ALA A 87 22.23 -13.91 7.57
C ALA A 87 22.73 -13.15 6.33
N GLY A 88 23.99 -12.69 6.37
CA GLY A 88 24.63 -11.98 5.26
C GLY A 88 24.22 -10.52 5.10
N ALA A 89 23.35 -9.97 5.96
CA ALA A 89 23.12 -8.53 6.02
C ALA A 89 24.27 -7.82 6.72
N ASP A 90 24.60 -6.61 6.28
CA ASP A 90 25.60 -5.76 6.93
C ASP A 90 24.98 -4.97 8.09
N HIS A 91 25.85 -4.43 8.95
CA HIS A 91 25.44 -3.73 10.18
C HIS A 91 24.46 -2.57 9.95
N LEU A 92 24.56 -1.90 8.80
CA LEU A 92 23.75 -0.74 8.45
C LEU A 92 22.51 -1.06 7.61
N LEU A 93 22.28 -2.34 7.26
CA LEU A 93 21.25 -2.74 6.29
C LEU A 93 21.33 -1.92 4.98
N SER A 94 22.53 -1.76 4.45
CA SER A 94 22.79 -0.88 3.30
C SER A 94 22.19 -1.42 2.00
N ARG A 95 21.98 -2.74 1.91
CA ARG A 95 21.32 -3.37 0.76
C ARG A 95 19.81 -3.21 0.84
N ARG A 96 19.22 -2.66 -0.23
CA ARG A 96 17.77 -2.43 -0.34
C ARG A 96 16.94 -3.70 -0.10
N SER A 97 17.42 -4.86 -0.54
CA SER A 97 16.73 -6.14 -0.35
C SER A 97 16.57 -6.52 1.13
N ASP A 98 17.61 -6.28 1.94
CA ASP A 98 17.61 -6.63 3.35
C ASP A 98 16.70 -5.67 4.14
N ALA A 99 16.77 -4.38 3.80
CA ALA A 99 15.88 -3.37 4.38
C ALA A 99 14.40 -3.65 4.07
N ALA A 100 14.09 -4.05 2.83
CA ALA A 100 12.73 -4.41 2.43
C ALA A 100 12.23 -5.64 3.21
N TYR A 101 13.05 -6.68 3.31
CA TYR A 101 12.73 -7.87 4.09
C TYR A 101 12.45 -7.54 5.57
N VAL A 102 13.31 -6.73 6.20
CA VAL A 102 13.11 -6.28 7.59
C VAL A 102 11.79 -5.53 7.74
N ALA A 103 11.45 -4.64 6.80
CA ALA A 103 10.19 -3.90 6.82
C ALA A 103 8.96 -4.82 6.74
N ASP A 104 8.99 -5.82 5.86
CA ASP A 104 7.90 -6.80 5.73
C ASP A 104 7.70 -7.63 7.00
N VAL A 105 8.80 -8.07 7.64
CA VAL A 105 8.74 -8.81 8.90
C VAL A 105 8.25 -7.93 10.05
N ILE A 106 8.69 -6.68 10.13
CA ILE A 106 8.19 -5.72 11.14
C ILE A 106 6.68 -5.54 10.99
N ARG A 107 6.19 -5.34 9.76
CA ARG A 107 4.76 -5.20 9.49
C ARG A 107 3.98 -6.42 10.00
N ALA A 108 4.32 -7.61 9.53
CA ALA A 108 3.62 -8.84 9.88
C ALA A 108 3.70 -9.14 11.39
N TRP A 109 4.83 -8.84 12.04
CA TRP A 109 4.98 -9.03 13.48
C TRP A 109 4.15 -8.02 14.28
N ALA A 110 4.14 -6.75 13.88
CA ALA A 110 3.46 -5.68 14.59
C ALA A 110 1.93 -5.82 14.55
N GLU A 111 1.36 -6.39 13.48
CA GLU A 111 -0.07 -6.69 13.33
C GLU A 111 -0.66 -7.49 14.51
N ARG A 112 0.16 -8.28 15.20
CA ARG A 112 -0.29 -9.06 16.38
C ARG A 112 -0.45 -8.24 17.66
N TYR A 113 0.28 -7.13 17.78
CA TYR A 113 0.45 -6.39 19.05
C TYR A 113 -0.09 -4.98 19.01
N LEU A 114 -0.15 -4.41 17.81
CA LEU A 114 -0.87 -3.20 17.57
C LEU A 114 -2.31 -3.61 17.34
N ASP A 115 -3.24 -3.02 18.10
CA ASP A 115 -4.56 -2.76 17.54
C ASP A 115 -4.30 -1.83 16.36
N MET A 116 -3.99 -2.42 15.21
CA MET A 116 -4.04 -1.75 13.94
C MET A 116 -5.53 -1.74 13.60
N PRO A 117 -6.29 -0.67 13.92
CA PRO A 117 -7.49 -0.44 13.13
C PRO A 117 -6.99 -0.42 11.70
N GLN A 118 -7.44 -1.39 10.92
CA GLN A 118 -7.18 -1.56 9.50
C GLN A 118 -6.82 -0.22 8.85
N LEU A 119 -5.52 0.06 8.73
CA LEU A 119 -4.94 1.30 8.21
C LEU A 119 -5.82 2.55 8.45
N ALA A 120 -6.23 2.81 9.70
CA ALA A 120 -7.19 3.84 10.06
C ALA A 120 -8.37 3.93 9.09
N ALA A 121 -9.48 3.26 9.41
CA ALA A 121 -10.78 3.62 8.85
C ALA A 121 -10.88 5.16 8.88
N GLN A 122 -10.76 5.77 7.69
CA GLN A 122 -11.04 7.19 7.53
C GLN A 122 -12.42 7.42 8.15
N PRO A 123 -12.66 8.57 8.81
CA PRO A 123 -13.94 8.85 9.47
C PRO A 123 -15.05 8.45 8.52
N PRO A 124 -16.14 7.80 9.00
CA PRO A 124 -17.11 7.13 8.15
C PRO A 124 -17.53 8.08 7.03
N HIS A 125 -16.90 7.93 5.88
CA HIS A 125 -17.26 8.68 4.71
C HIS A 125 -18.62 8.12 4.30
N ASP A 126 -19.49 8.99 3.81
CA ASP A 126 -20.75 8.57 3.20
C ASP A 126 -20.45 7.34 2.32
N PRO A 127 -21.19 6.23 2.46
CA PRO A 127 -20.92 4.99 1.71
C PRO A 127 -20.87 5.19 0.18
N ASN A 128 -21.35 6.33 -0.32
CA ASN A 128 -21.29 6.76 -1.72
C ASN A 128 -20.07 7.65 -2.05
N THR A 129 -19.13 7.82 -1.14
CA THR A 129 -17.92 8.63 -1.36
C THR A 129 -16.74 7.75 -1.76
N VAL A 130 -16.05 8.17 -2.83
CA VAL A 130 -14.74 7.66 -3.23
C VAL A 130 -13.70 8.72 -2.89
N VAL A 131 -12.65 8.34 -2.17
CA VAL A 131 -11.54 9.25 -1.83
C VAL A 131 -10.29 8.79 -2.58
N VAL A 132 -9.69 9.69 -3.34
CA VAL A 132 -8.45 9.46 -4.10
C VAL A 132 -7.39 10.45 -3.59
N ARG A 133 -6.20 9.95 -3.29
CA ARG A 133 -5.08 10.77 -2.77
C ARG A 133 -3.76 10.34 -3.38
N GLU A 134 -2.89 11.30 -3.65
CA GLU A 134 -1.51 11.00 -4.02
C GLU A 134 -0.80 10.29 -2.86
N THR A 135 0.06 9.33 -3.21
CA THR A 135 0.87 8.59 -2.23
C THR A 135 2.22 9.27 -1.94
N GLY A 136 2.66 10.16 -2.83
CA GLY A 136 4.00 10.76 -2.82
C GLY A 136 5.15 9.81 -3.16
N GLN A 137 4.88 8.53 -3.47
CA GLN A 137 5.91 7.53 -3.82
C GLN A 137 6.27 7.54 -5.31
N GLY A 138 5.42 8.15 -6.15
CA GLY A 138 5.60 8.27 -7.59
C GLY A 138 4.78 9.43 -8.13
N ARG A 139 4.99 9.75 -9.41
CA ARG A 139 4.32 10.89 -10.05
C ARG A 139 2.81 10.70 -10.18
N PHE A 140 2.36 9.47 -10.44
CA PHE A 140 0.95 9.18 -10.72
C PHE A 140 0.31 8.19 -9.73
N GLN A 141 1.07 7.61 -8.80
CA GLN A 141 0.54 6.62 -7.86
C GLN A 141 -0.46 7.24 -6.88
N GLN A 142 -1.69 6.76 -6.93
CA GLN A 142 -2.81 7.15 -6.08
C GLN A 142 -3.20 6.03 -5.13
N ALA A 143 -3.61 6.40 -3.91
CA ALA A 143 -4.36 5.54 -3.00
C ALA A 143 -5.86 5.85 -3.12
N ILE A 144 -6.65 4.83 -3.41
CA ILE A 144 -8.11 4.90 -3.54
C ILE A 144 -8.76 4.19 -2.36
N THR A 145 -9.68 4.88 -1.69
CA THR A 145 -10.53 4.34 -0.62
C THR A 145 -11.99 4.36 -1.06
N VAL A 146 -12.63 3.19 -1.04
CA VAL A 146 -14.07 3.01 -1.31
C VAL A 146 -14.67 2.15 -0.21
N ARG A 147 -15.48 2.74 0.68
CA ARG A 147 -15.98 2.06 1.89
C ARG A 147 -14.80 1.49 2.69
N ALA A 148 -14.78 0.18 2.95
CA ALA A 148 -13.68 -0.51 3.65
C ALA A 148 -12.60 -1.06 2.69
N HIS A 149 -12.70 -0.80 1.38
CA HIS A 149 -11.76 -1.29 0.39
C HIS A 149 -10.71 -0.22 0.08
N HIS A 150 -9.46 -0.68 -0.02
CA HIS A 150 -8.31 0.14 -0.38
C HIS A 150 -7.55 -0.52 -1.51
N PHE A 151 -7.21 0.25 -2.53
CA PHE A 151 -6.40 -0.21 -3.65
C PHE A 151 -5.64 0.96 -4.26
N LEU A 152 -4.63 0.65 -5.06
CA LEU A 152 -3.84 1.64 -5.79
C LEU A 152 -4.40 1.86 -7.18
N ALA A 153 -4.19 3.06 -7.71
CA ALA A 153 -4.24 3.34 -9.13
C ALA A 153 -2.92 3.99 -9.54
N ASP A 154 -2.49 3.75 -10.76
CA ASP A 154 -1.23 4.26 -11.26
C ASP A 154 -1.23 4.21 -12.78
N GLU A 155 -0.17 4.72 -13.39
CA GLU A 155 0.06 4.57 -14.82
C GLU A 155 1.22 3.60 -15.10
N PRO A 156 1.29 3.03 -16.31
CA PRO A 156 2.44 2.25 -16.74
C PRO A 156 3.77 3.05 -16.71
N VAL A 157 4.89 2.35 -16.67
CA VAL A 157 6.23 2.95 -16.57
C VAL A 157 6.57 3.83 -17.79
N ASP A 158 6.12 3.45 -18.98
CA ASP A 158 6.44 4.14 -20.24
C ASP A 158 5.84 5.56 -20.33
N VAL A 159 4.75 5.81 -19.59
CA VAL A 159 4.12 7.13 -19.45
C VAL A 159 4.47 7.80 -18.12
N GLY A 160 5.37 7.21 -17.32
CA GLY A 160 5.97 7.80 -16.13
C GLY A 160 5.31 7.45 -14.79
N GLY A 161 4.47 6.42 -14.75
CA GLY A 161 3.99 5.83 -13.50
C GLY A 161 4.92 4.74 -12.95
N LEU A 162 4.48 4.03 -11.91
CA LEU A 162 5.22 2.92 -11.31
C LEU A 162 4.65 1.55 -11.65
N ASP A 163 3.61 1.48 -12.50
CA ASP A 163 2.88 0.25 -12.83
C ASP A 163 2.42 -0.53 -11.58
N SER A 164 2.04 0.23 -10.54
CA SER A 164 1.71 -0.31 -9.21
C SER A 164 0.21 -0.58 -9.01
N GLY A 165 -0.61 -0.23 -9.99
CA GLY A 165 -2.05 -0.41 -10.00
C GLY A 165 -2.64 -0.09 -11.39
N PRO A 166 -3.94 -0.37 -11.61
CA PRO A 166 -4.62 -0.06 -12.86
C PRO A 166 -4.62 1.44 -13.18
N GLY A 167 -4.62 1.75 -14.48
CA GLY A 167 -4.84 3.10 -14.99
C GLY A 167 -6.25 3.62 -14.71
N PRO A 168 -6.48 4.94 -14.79
CA PRO A 168 -7.82 5.52 -14.65
C PRO A 168 -8.84 4.92 -15.64
N TYR A 169 -8.45 4.72 -16.91
CA TYR A 169 -9.33 4.09 -17.90
C TYR A 169 -9.59 2.62 -17.59
N ASP A 170 -8.60 1.87 -17.09
CA ASP A 170 -8.80 0.49 -16.66
C ASP A 170 -9.83 0.39 -15.53
N LEU A 171 -9.85 1.36 -14.61
CA LEU A 171 -10.85 1.43 -13.55
C LEU A 171 -12.26 1.70 -14.09
N VAL A 172 -12.39 2.58 -15.10
CA VAL A 172 -13.67 2.82 -15.79
C VAL A 172 -14.15 1.55 -16.49
N LEU A 173 -13.27 0.87 -17.23
CA LEU A 173 -13.57 -0.39 -17.90
C LEU A 173 -13.92 -1.49 -16.89
N ALA A 174 -13.20 -1.60 -15.79
CA ALA A 174 -13.50 -2.56 -14.72
C ALA A 174 -14.90 -2.33 -14.14
N GLY A 175 -15.28 -1.07 -13.90
CA GLY A 175 -16.63 -0.70 -13.45
C GLY A 175 -17.72 -1.09 -14.45
N LEU A 176 -17.54 -0.79 -15.73
CA LEU A 176 -18.47 -1.16 -16.80
C LEU A 176 -18.58 -2.69 -16.95
N GLY A 177 -17.45 -3.40 -16.95
CA GLY A 177 -17.39 -4.85 -17.09
C GLY A 177 -18.07 -5.57 -15.93
N ALA A 178 -17.78 -5.14 -14.70
CA ALA A 178 -18.43 -5.65 -13.49
C ALA A 178 -19.95 -5.44 -13.53
N CYS A 179 -20.39 -4.20 -13.84
CA CYS A 179 -21.81 -3.87 -13.89
C CYS A 179 -22.56 -4.67 -14.99
N THR A 180 -21.92 -4.85 -16.14
CA THR A 180 -22.46 -5.70 -17.23
C THR A 180 -22.64 -7.13 -16.77
N SER A 181 -21.59 -7.75 -16.21
CA SER A 181 -21.61 -9.13 -15.73
C SER A 181 -22.69 -9.36 -14.67
N MET A 182 -22.80 -8.45 -13.69
CA MET A 182 -23.84 -8.49 -12.64
C MET A 182 -25.24 -8.40 -13.23
N THR A 183 -25.45 -7.52 -14.21
CA THR A 183 -26.76 -7.33 -14.86
C THR A 183 -27.19 -8.58 -15.62
N LEU A 184 -26.27 -9.22 -16.35
CA LEU A 184 -26.52 -10.47 -17.07
C LEU A 184 -26.86 -11.61 -16.11
N ARG A 185 -26.12 -11.75 -15.01
CA ARG A 185 -26.41 -12.72 -13.94
C ARG A 185 -27.81 -12.52 -13.37
N LEU A 186 -28.14 -11.29 -12.97
CA LEU A 186 -29.45 -10.94 -12.43
C LEU A 186 -30.59 -11.27 -13.40
N TYR A 187 -30.42 -10.98 -14.69
CA TYR A 187 -31.42 -11.29 -15.70
C TYR A 187 -31.60 -12.79 -15.91
N ALA A 188 -30.50 -13.53 -16.00
CA ALA A 188 -30.52 -14.99 -16.15
C ALA A 188 -31.25 -15.66 -14.98
N GLU A 189 -30.98 -15.24 -13.73
CA GLU A 189 -31.66 -15.76 -12.55
C GLU A 189 -33.17 -15.48 -12.58
N ARG A 190 -33.56 -14.23 -12.89
CA ARG A 190 -34.98 -13.84 -12.98
C ARG A 190 -35.76 -14.60 -14.05
N LYS A 191 -35.07 -15.03 -15.11
CA LYS A 191 -35.66 -15.77 -16.23
C LYS A 191 -35.36 -17.28 -16.16
N ALA A 192 -34.75 -17.75 -15.08
CA ALA A 192 -34.34 -19.13 -14.87
C ALA A 192 -33.51 -19.70 -16.05
N LEU A 193 -32.66 -18.87 -16.67
CA LEU A 193 -31.79 -19.28 -17.77
C LEU A 193 -30.60 -20.09 -17.24
N PRO A 194 -30.16 -21.17 -17.94
CA PRO A 194 -29.05 -22.02 -17.52
C PRO A 194 -27.67 -21.38 -17.78
N LEU A 195 -27.47 -20.13 -17.33
CA LEU A 195 -26.20 -19.41 -17.43
C LEU A 195 -25.26 -19.81 -16.28
N GLU A 196 -24.13 -20.41 -16.59
CA GLU A 196 -23.12 -20.84 -15.61
C GLU A 196 -22.11 -19.73 -15.31
N ARG A 197 -21.59 -19.05 -16.34
CA ARG A 197 -20.54 -18.04 -16.18
C ARG A 197 -20.59 -16.98 -17.28
N VAL A 198 -20.24 -15.76 -16.90
CA VAL A 198 -20.04 -14.62 -17.80
C VAL A 198 -18.59 -14.17 -17.69
N THR A 199 -17.97 -13.87 -18.82
CA THR A 199 -16.68 -13.20 -18.91
C THR A 199 -16.84 -12.00 -19.82
N VAL A 200 -16.38 -10.83 -19.36
CA VAL A 200 -16.47 -9.56 -20.10
C VAL A 200 -15.06 -9.05 -20.28
N GLU A 201 -14.62 -8.97 -21.52
CA GLU A 201 -13.35 -8.36 -21.91
C GLU A 201 -13.64 -6.98 -22.50
N LEU A 202 -12.90 -5.98 -22.04
CA LEU A 202 -13.07 -4.59 -22.44
C LEU A 202 -11.74 -4.02 -22.91
N ARG A 203 -11.81 -3.19 -23.95
CA ARG A 203 -10.67 -2.42 -24.46
C ARG A 203 -11.12 -0.99 -24.68
N HIS A 204 -10.26 -0.04 -24.30
CA HIS A 204 -10.43 1.36 -24.63
C HIS A 204 -9.41 1.75 -25.70
N GLY A 205 -9.84 2.59 -26.63
CA GLY A 205 -8.99 3.15 -27.66
C GLY A 205 -9.64 4.39 -28.27
N ARG A 206 -8.94 5.03 -29.20
CA ARG A 206 -9.47 6.16 -29.97
C ARG A 206 -9.59 5.78 -31.44
N ILE A 207 -10.72 6.10 -32.06
CA ILE A 207 -10.96 5.90 -33.49
C ILE A 207 -11.33 7.21 -34.16
N HIS A 208 -11.21 7.29 -35.48
CA HIS A 208 -11.75 8.44 -36.21
C HIS A 208 -13.28 8.41 -36.16
N ALA A 209 -13.89 9.58 -36.00
CA ALA A 209 -15.35 9.73 -35.97
C ALA A 209 -16.02 9.19 -37.25
N ALA A 210 -15.33 9.27 -38.39
CA ALA A 210 -15.78 8.70 -39.66
C ALA A 210 -15.89 7.16 -39.65
N ASP A 211 -15.13 6.48 -38.77
CA ASP A 211 -15.14 5.03 -38.62
C ASP A 211 -16.23 4.55 -37.63
N CYS A 212 -17.04 5.47 -37.09
CA CYS A 212 -18.17 5.15 -36.23
C CYS A 212 -19.50 5.44 -36.94
N GLU A 213 -20.16 4.37 -37.40
CA GLU A 213 -21.44 4.44 -38.10
C GLU A 213 -22.52 5.13 -37.22
N ASP A 214 -22.58 4.75 -35.94
CA ASP A 214 -23.65 5.15 -35.02
C ASP A 214 -23.35 6.40 -34.17
N CYS A 215 -22.18 7.04 -34.33
CA CYS A 215 -21.82 8.20 -33.51
C CYS A 215 -22.41 9.51 -34.05
N GLU A 216 -22.89 10.40 -33.17
CA GLU A 216 -23.38 11.74 -33.55
C GLU A 216 -22.23 12.65 -34.03
N THR A 217 -21.07 12.55 -33.39
CA THR A 217 -19.85 13.23 -33.83
C THR A 217 -19.34 12.59 -35.12
N LYS A 218 -19.18 13.41 -36.18
CA LYS A 218 -18.74 12.94 -37.51
C LYS A 218 -17.34 13.41 -37.92
N GLU A 219 -16.69 14.26 -37.12
CA GLU A 219 -15.34 14.76 -37.36
C GLU A 219 -14.44 14.59 -36.12
N GLY A 220 -13.13 14.40 -36.33
CA GLY A 220 -12.15 14.25 -35.26
C GLY A 220 -11.96 12.81 -34.76
N MET A 221 -11.41 12.67 -33.55
CA MET A 221 -11.20 11.38 -32.87
C MET A 221 -12.20 11.23 -31.74
N ILE A 222 -12.79 10.05 -31.63
CA ILE A 222 -13.72 9.68 -30.56
C ILE A 222 -13.15 8.54 -29.72
N ASP A 223 -13.56 8.47 -28.45
CA ASP A 223 -13.26 7.34 -27.59
C ASP A 223 -14.17 6.16 -27.95
N ARG A 224 -13.58 4.96 -28.06
CA ARG A 224 -14.28 3.71 -28.30
C ARG A 224 -13.97 2.74 -27.18
N ILE A 225 -15.03 2.18 -26.60
CA ILE A 225 -14.95 1.05 -25.69
C ILE A 225 -15.49 -0.18 -26.42
N GLU A 226 -14.64 -1.16 -26.64
CA GLU A 226 -15.02 -2.44 -27.24
C GLU A 226 -15.26 -3.47 -26.14
N ARG A 227 -16.41 -4.16 -26.21
CA ARG A 227 -16.81 -5.16 -25.23
C ARG A 227 -17.05 -6.51 -25.89
N ALA A 228 -16.27 -7.51 -25.50
CA ALA A 228 -16.49 -8.91 -25.88
C ALA A 228 -17.04 -9.69 -24.69
N ILE A 229 -18.16 -10.41 -24.90
CA ILE A 229 -18.84 -11.16 -23.83
C ILE A 229 -18.87 -12.64 -24.16
N THR A 230 -18.31 -13.46 -23.28
CA THR A 230 -18.39 -14.92 -23.35
C THR A 230 -19.43 -15.43 -22.36
N LEU A 231 -20.43 -16.16 -22.87
CA LEU A 231 -21.52 -16.77 -22.08
C LEU A 231 -21.37 -18.29 -22.05
N ARG A 232 -21.10 -18.85 -20.86
CA ARG A 232 -21.03 -20.29 -20.62
C ARG A 232 -22.32 -20.80 -19.98
N GLY A 233 -22.84 -21.91 -20.49
CA GLY A 233 -24.04 -22.58 -20.00
C GLY A 233 -24.84 -23.20 -21.16
N ALA A 234 -25.83 -24.02 -20.83
CA ALA A 234 -26.70 -24.71 -21.79
C ALA A 234 -27.77 -23.77 -22.39
N LEU A 235 -27.32 -22.63 -22.91
CA LEU A 235 -28.15 -21.56 -23.45
C LEU A 235 -28.43 -21.78 -24.93
N ASP A 236 -29.70 -21.68 -25.31
CA ASP A 236 -30.09 -21.64 -26.73
C ASP A 236 -29.75 -20.28 -27.38
N ALA A 237 -29.93 -20.20 -28.70
CA ALA A 237 -29.59 -19.01 -29.48
C ALA A 237 -30.43 -17.78 -29.12
N GLU A 238 -31.70 -17.97 -28.76
CA GLU A 238 -32.60 -16.89 -28.36
C GLU A 238 -32.21 -16.33 -26.99
N GLN A 239 -31.92 -17.21 -26.02
CA GLN A 239 -31.44 -16.85 -24.70
C GLN A 239 -30.12 -16.09 -24.78
N ARG A 240 -29.18 -16.54 -25.64
CA ARG A 240 -27.91 -15.84 -25.88
C ARG A 240 -28.12 -14.45 -26.48
N ARG A 241 -28.92 -14.35 -27.54
CA ARG A 241 -29.26 -13.05 -28.15
C ARG A 241 -29.88 -12.11 -27.12
N ARG A 242 -30.81 -12.62 -26.32
CA ARG A 242 -31.48 -11.81 -25.31
C ARG A 242 -30.53 -11.36 -24.21
N LEU A 243 -29.60 -12.21 -23.77
CA LEU A 243 -28.57 -11.81 -22.80
C LEU A 243 -27.70 -10.70 -23.38
N LEU A 244 -27.27 -10.78 -24.64
CA LEU A 244 -26.48 -9.71 -25.28
C LEU A 244 -27.25 -8.38 -25.34
N GLU A 245 -28.54 -8.39 -25.68
CA GLU A 245 -29.39 -7.18 -25.64
C GLU A 245 -29.51 -6.56 -24.23
N ILE A 246 -29.40 -7.39 -23.18
CA ILE A 246 -29.44 -6.92 -21.79
C ILE A 246 -28.10 -6.37 -21.33
N ALA A 247 -26.99 -6.76 -21.97
CA ALA A 247 -25.66 -6.27 -21.62
C ALA A 247 -25.54 -4.73 -21.77
N ASP A 248 -26.27 -4.14 -22.70
CA ASP A 248 -26.33 -2.68 -22.93
C ASP A 248 -27.28 -1.93 -21.99
N LYS A 249 -27.91 -2.64 -21.05
CA LYS A 249 -28.89 -2.05 -20.11
C LYS A 249 -28.37 -1.94 -18.69
N CYS A 250 -27.09 -2.23 -18.46
CA CYS A 250 -26.49 -2.11 -17.13
C CYS A 250 -26.42 -0.62 -16.72
N PRO A 251 -26.61 -0.29 -15.43
CA PRO A 251 -26.59 1.09 -14.96
C PRO A 251 -25.35 1.91 -15.40
N VAL A 252 -24.16 1.33 -15.34
CA VAL A 252 -22.92 2.02 -15.73
C VAL A 252 -22.89 2.32 -17.24
N HIS A 253 -23.33 1.39 -18.09
CA HIS A 253 -23.46 1.65 -19.54
C HIS A 253 -24.38 2.85 -19.76
N ARG A 254 -25.55 2.87 -19.11
CA ARG A 254 -26.50 3.99 -19.24
C ARG A 254 -25.88 5.33 -18.84
N THR A 255 -25.10 5.37 -17.77
CA THR A 255 -24.39 6.58 -17.33
C THR A 255 -23.35 7.02 -18.36
N LEU A 256 -22.59 6.10 -18.95
CA LEU A 256 -21.57 6.42 -19.96
C LEU A 256 -22.16 6.92 -21.29
N THR A 257 -23.42 6.56 -21.58
CA THR A 257 -24.12 6.95 -22.82
C THR A 257 -25.19 8.02 -22.60
N SER A 258 -25.25 8.63 -21.41
CA SER A 258 -26.20 9.70 -21.08
C SER A 258 -25.47 11.00 -20.75
N GLU A 259 -26.22 12.10 -20.71
CA GLU A 259 -25.71 13.35 -20.14
C GLU A 259 -25.42 13.20 -18.64
N VAL A 260 -24.24 13.63 -18.20
CA VAL A 260 -23.79 13.57 -16.80
C VAL A 260 -23.33 14.97 -16.37
N ASP A 261 -23.94 15.50 -15.29
CA ASP A 261 -23.56 16.78 -14.66
C ASP A 261 -22.45 16.53 -13.63
N ILE A 262 -21.21 16.93 -13.96
CA ILE A 262 -20.04 16.85 -13.07
C ILE A 262 -19.77 18.23 -12.47
N ARG A 263 -19.97 18.37 -11.15
CA ARG A 263 -19.75 19.62 -10.43
C ARG A 263 -18.43 19.61 -9.68
N THR A 264 -17.61 20.65 -9.89
CA THR A 264 -16.33 20.82 -9.20
C THR A 264 -16.46 21.90 -8.13
N VAL A 265 -16.04 21.58 -6.91
CA VAL A 265 -15.98 22.52 -5.79
C VAL A 265 -14.65 22.36 -5.07
N GLU A 266 -14.00 23.48 -4.75
CA GLU A 266 -12.84 23.49 -3.87
C GLU A 266 -13.30 23.36 -2.42
N ARG A 267 -12.66 22.48 -1.65
CA ARG A 267 -12.84 22.43 -0.19
C ARG A 267 -11.63 23.08 0.45
N PRO A 268 -11.81 23.96 1.44
CA PRO A 268 -10.69 24.53 2.17
C PRO A 268 -9.90 23.42 2.86
N GLU A 269 -8.58 23.60 2.94
CA GLU A 269 -7.72 22.73 3.73
C GLU A 269 -8.20 22.75 5.19
N ALA A 270 -8.45 21.57 5.76
CA ALA A 270 -8.83 21.48 7.17
C ALA A 270 -7.63 21.93 8.02
N ASP A 271 -7.76 23.03 8.75
CA ASP A 271 -6.73 23.50 9.67
C ASP A 271 -6.60 22.48 10.82
N ASP A 272 -5.56 21.65 10.78
CA ASP A 272 -5.25 20.63 11.79
C ASP A 272 -4.74 21.24 13.11
N ARG A 273 -4.88 22.57 13.27
CA ARG A 273 -4.58 23.30 14.49
C ARG A 273 -5.72 23.13 15.49
N GLY A 274 -5.68 21.98 16.17
CA GLY A 274 -6.37 21.76 17.41
C GLY A 274 -6.17 22.93 18.37
N THR A 275 -7.29 23.50 18.80
CA THR A 275 -7.52 24.22 20.05
C THR A 275 -6.55 23.79 21.16
N ARG A 276 -5.45 24.54 21.33
CA ARG A 276 -4.84 24.69 22.66
C ARG A 276 -5.66 25.74 23.39
N GLY A 277 -6.57 25.28 24.23
CA GLY A 277 -7.35 26.13 25.12
C GLY A 277 -6.44 26.99 26.00
N GLY A 278 -6.84 28.24 26.17
CA GLY A 278 -6.41 29.08 27.28
C GLY A 278 -7.26 28.83 28.52
#